data_AF-A0A8H6E7L7-F1
#
_entry.id   AF-A0A8H6E7L7-F1
#
_cell.length_a   1.000
_cell.length_b   1.000
_cell.length_c   1.000
_cell.angle_alpha   90.00
_cell.angle_beta   90.00
_cell.angle_gamma   90.00
#
_symmetry.space_group_name_H-M   'P 1'
#
loop_
_entity.id
_entity.type
_entity.pdbx_description
1 polymer ?
#
loop_
_entity_poly.entity_id
_entity_poly.type
_entity_poly.pdbx_seq_one_letter_code
_entity_poly.pdbx_strand_id
1 'polypeptide(L)' 'MSAPRSGRQSPPPEHQTGAQQQDPPSSGHTSQGIHKDTSGRSQVEGLTSNPKHPLEDIEAKKL' A
#
# COMPACT_ATOMS: atom_id res chain seq x y z
N MET A 1 16.80 13.46 -25.67
CA MET A 1 15.59 14.23 -26.06
C MET A 1 15.21 15.09 -24.87
N SER A 2 15.24 16.43 -25.00
CA SER A 2 14.80 17.37 -23.96
C SER A 2 13.28 17.57 -24.04
N ALA A 3 12.62 17.76 -22.89
CA ALA A 3 11.18 18.03 -22.87
C ALA A 3 10.88 19.32 -23.66
N PRO A 4 9.90 19.33 -24.59
CA PRO A 4 9.69 20.43 -25.54
C PRO A 4 9.26 21.78 -24.91
N ARG A 5 9.18 21.88 -23.59
CA ARG A 5 8.76 23.08 -22.83
C ARG A 5 9.47 23.20 -21.47
N SER A 6 10.78 22.97 -21.40
CA SER A 6 11.55 23.32 -20.19
C SER A 6 11.46 24.84 -19.94
N GLY A 7 11.03 25.26 -18.75
CA GLY A 7 10.99 26.68 -18.35
C GLY A 7 9.64 27.38 -18.43
N ARG A 8 8.51 26.67 -18.56
CA ARG A 8 7.19 27.29 -18.36
C ARG A 8 6.89 27.39 -16.87
N GLN A 9 6.94 28.61 -16.34
CA GLN A 9 6.43 28.94 -15.02
C GLN A 9 4.90 28.84 -15.05
N SER A 10 4.32 28.22 -14.03
CA SER A 10 2.86 28.14 -13.89
C SER A 10 2.25 29.55 -13.82
N PRO A 11 1.02 29.75 -14.32
CA PRO A 11 0.30 31.00 -14.08
C PRO A 11 0.13 31.21 -12.56
N PRO A 12 0.00 32.46 -12.10
CA PRO A 12 -0.31 32.75 -10.70
C PRO A 12 -1.67 32.12 -10.33
N PRO A 13 -1.92 31.86 -9.03
CA PRO A 13 -3.09 31.10 -8.57
C PRO A 13 -4.41 31.62 -9.12
N GLU A 14 -4.57 32.93 -9.26
CA GLU A 14 -5.79 33.60 -9.74
C GLU A 14 -6.09 33.31 -11.22
N HIS A 15 -5.06 32.93 -12.00
CA HIS A 15 -5.14 32.63 -13.43
C HIS A 15 -4.94 31.13 -13.73
N GLN A 16 -4.84 30.30 -12.69
CA GLN A 16 -4.66 28.87 -12.81
C GLN A 16 -5.98 28.20 -13.25
N THR A 17 -5.92 27.15 -14.06
CA THR A 17 -7.13 26.47 -14.55
C THR A 17 -7.85 25.71 -13.43
N GLY A 18 -9.18 25.56 -13.54
CA GLY A 18 -10.02 24.89 -12.54
C GLY A 18 -9.55 23.49 -12.17
N ALA A 19 -8.89 22.78 -13.09
CA ALA A 19 -8.32 21.45 -12.86
C ALA A 19 -7.24 21.39 -11.75
N GLN A 20 -6.70 22.55 -11.34
CA GLN A 20 -5.75 22.64 -10.24
C GLN A 20 -6.32 23.40 -9.03
N GLN A 21 -7.34 24.23 -9.21
CA GLN A 21 -7.95 25.01 -8.13
C GLN A 21 -9.16 24.32 -7.47
N GLN A 22 -10.00 23.66 -8.27
CA GLN A 22 -11.34 23.22 -7.89
C GLN A 22 -11.52 21.72 -7.99
N ASP A 23 -10.66 21.03 -8.73
CA ASP A 23 -10.69 19.57 -8.75
C ASP A 23 -10.32 19.07 -7.35
N PRO A 24 -11.15 18.21 -6.74
CA PRO A 24 -10.74 17.53 -5.53
C PRO A 24 -9.42 16.79 -5.81
N PRO A 25 -8.51 16.68 -4.81
CA PRO A 25 -7.31 15.89 -4.98
C PRO A 25 -7.71 14.53 -5.55
N SER A 26 -7.01 14.09 -6.59
CA SER A 26 -7.28 12.79 -7.23
C SER A 26 -7.54 11.76 -6.14
N SER A 27 -8.62 11.00 -6.29
CA SER A 27 -9.07 10.02 -5.28
C SER A 27 -7.99 8.99 -4.91
N GLY A 28 -6.85 8.99 -5.60
CA GLY A 28 -5.75 8.06 -5.40
C GLY A 28 -6.20 6.63 -5.70
N HIS A 29 -5.25 5.73 -5.87
CA HIS A 29 -5.56 4.29 -5.81
C HIS A 29 -5.59 3.79 -4.35
N THR A 30 -5.88 4.68 -3.40
CA THR A 30 -5.88 4.38 -1.96
C THR A 30 -7.24 3.91 -1.47
N SER A 31 -8.23 3.75 -2.37
CA SER A 31 -9.47 3.03 -2.07
C SER A 31 -9.21 1.52 -1.93
N GLN A 32 -8.28 1.15 -1.07
CA GLN A 32 -8.41 -0.08 -0.31
C GLN A 32 -9.58 0.16 0.64
N GLY A 33 -10.80 -0.05 0.14
CA GLY A 33 -11.94 -0.19 1.03
C GLY A 33 -11.56 -1.21 2.10
N ILE A 34 -12.04 -1.03 3.34
CA ILE A 34 -11.93 -2.09 4.34
C ILE A 34 -12.88 -3.21 3.91
N HIS A 35 -12.48 -3.95 2.87
CA HIS A 35 -13.14 -5.15 2.44
C HIS A 35 -12.80 -6.17 3.51
N LYS A 36 -13.80 -6.51 4.34
CA LYS A 36 -13.72 -7.65 5.25
C LYS A 36 -13.83 -8.93 4.42
N ASP A 37 -12.83 -9.12 3.57
CA ASP A 37 -12.70 -10.21 2.63
C ASP A 37 -12.49 -11.49 3.44
N THR A 38 -13.53 -12.32 3.50
CA THR A 38 -13.46 -13.65 4.12
C THR A 38 -12.63 -14.64 3.30
N SER A 39 -12.17 -14.23 2.11
CA SER A 39 -11.23 -14.95 1.22
C SER A 39 -9.82 -15.09 1.80
N GLY A 40 -9.47 -14.35 2.85
CA GLY A 40 -8.20 -14.55 3.55
C GLY A 40 -8.06 -15.94 4.19
N ARG A 41 -9.17 -16.65 4.46
CA ARG A 41 -9.12 -18.03 4.99
C ARG A 41 -8.52 -19.01 4.00
N SER A 42 -8.91 -18.96 2.72
CA SER A 42 -8.30 -19.77 1.67
C SER A 42 -6.83 -19.43 1.42
N GLN A 43 -6.38 -18.22 1.78
CA GLN A 43 -4.99 -17.81 1.64
C GLN A 43 -4.06 -18.39 2.73
N VAL A 44 -4.62 -18.74 3.89
CA VAL A 44 -3.88 -19.38 4.99
C VAL A 44 -4.11 -20.89 5.05
N GLU A 45 -5.01 -21.42 4.23
CA GLU A 45 -5.35 -22.84 4.12
C GLU A 45 -4.20 -23.60 3.44
N GLY A 46 -3.24 -24.05 4.26
CA GLY A 46 -2.00 -24.70 3.80
C GLY A 46 -0.74 -24.15 4.48
N LEU A 47 -0.84 -23.05 5.21
CA LEU A 47 0.25 -22.59 6.07
C LEU A 47 0.29 -23.48 7.32
N THR A 48 1.19 -24.46 7.31
CA THR A 48 1.52 -25.20 8.53
C THR A 48 2.30 -24.30 9.49
N SER A 49 2.16 -24.52 10.80
CA SER A 49 3.01 -23.83 11.78
C SER A 49 4.49 -24.01 11.44
N ASN A 50 5.31 -23.04 11.86
CA ASN A 50 6.77 -23.11 11.75
C ASN A 50 7.29 -24.45 12.31
N PRO A 51 8.36 -25.02 11.73
CA PRO A 51 8.97 -26.24 12.23
C PRO A 51 9.44 -26.06 13.68
N LYS A 52 9.47 -27.17 14.41
CA LYS A 52 9.89 -27.22 15.83
C LYS A 52 11.25 -26.56 16.02
N HIS A 53 11.38 -25.67 16.99
CA HIS A 53 12.67 -25.06 17.30
C HIS A 53 13.59 -26.10 17.98
N PRO A 54 14.88 -26.20 17.61
CA PRO A 54 15.79 -27.24 18.12
C PRO A 54 16.00 -27.22 19.64
N LEU A 55 15.74 -26.09 20.31
CA LEU A 55 15.87 -25.99 21.77
C LEU A 55 14.65 -26.51 22.54
N GLU A 56 13.49 -26.68 21.90
CA GLU A 56 12.26 -27.11 22.59
C GLU A 56 12.39 -28.50 23.22
N ASP A 57 13.08 -29.44 22.56
CA ASP A 57 13.33 -30.77 23.10
C ASP A 57 14.29 -30.76 24.30
N ILE A 58 15.17 -29.77 24.36
CA ILE A 58 16.13 -29.61 25.46
C ILE A 58 15.41 -29.08 26.70
N GLU A 59 14.49 -28.13 26.52
CA GLU A 59 13.69 -27.57 27.61
C GLU A 59 12.64 -28.55 28.13
N ALA A 60 11.95 -29.28 27.25
CA ALA A 60 10.97 -30.29 27.65
C ALA A 60 11.58 -31.45 28.46
N LYS A 61 12.87 -31.74 28.28
CA LYS A 61 13.62 -32.75 29.04
C LYS A 61 14.16 -32.27 30.38
N LYS A 62 14.10 -30.95 30.66
CA LYS A 62 14.52 -30.36 31.94
C LYS A 62 13.40 -30.33 32.98
N LEU A 63 12.15 -30.55 32.55
CA LEU A 63 10.98 -30.73 33.41
C LEU A 63 10.86 -32.19 33.86
#